data_AF-A0A6P0JUL5-F1
#
_entry.id   AF-A0A6P0JUL5-F1
#
_cell.length_a   1.000
_cell.length_b   1.000
_cell.length_c   1.000
_cell.angle_alpha   90.00
_cell.angle_beta   90.00
_cell.angle_gamma   90.00
#
_symmetry.space_group_name_H-M   'P 1'
#
loop_
_entity.id
_entity.type
_entity.pdbx_description
1 polymer ?
#
loop_
_entity_poly.entity_id
_entity_poly.type
_entity_poly.pdbx_seq_one_letter_code
_entity_poly.pdbx_strand_id
1 'polypeptide(L)'
;MEKLYPGLAVMFPCKAGGYSAELGFTGNPKERDFAAINLNLEQDNKNDLALQEQSSPDSDDDNATTQVGSFVSLHQHSQDVAAEVKTLLDDVPEGLKAFKFNSLKEAYGWDEAWVQRLIQAGLYHDVGKAHPVFQHLLTQKRPERENGLWAKSDHTRQERKAMKPPKDWRRGFRHEWASALVALREYPEDFLLAYLVACHHGKVRMTVQARPRETKPPEHHKPYALGVWEGDVIGNVEGVTSEDYTLTLDCIALGRESWQNRAIALLHHYGPFQLAYLETLIRIADWRASSISKQ
;
A
#
# COMPACT_ATOMS: atom_id res chain seq x y z
N MET A 1 -18.24 -13.03 22.51
CA MET A 1 -16.84 -13.32 22.20
C MET A 1 -16.63 -12.99 20.74
N GLU A 2 -15.64 -12.16 20.41
CA GLU A 2 -15.20 -12.04 19.02
C GLU A 2 -14.70 -13.41 18.54
N LYS A 3 -15.08 -13.78 17.32
CA LYS A 3 -14.68 -15.06 16.72
C LYS A 3 -13.20 -14.94 16.35
N LEU A 4 -12.35 -15.83 16.86
CA LEU A 4 -10.93 -15.87 16.49
C LEU A 4 -10.80 -16.14 14.97
N TYR A 5 -9.84 -15.46 14.33
CA TYR A 5 -9.53 -15.64 12.91
C TYR A 5 -8.02 -15.49 12.66
N PRO A 6 -7.48 -16.08 11.59
CA PRO A 6 -6.07 -15.92 11.23
C PRO A 6 -5.65 -14.47 11.02
N GLY A 7 -4.58 -14.03 11.67
CA GLY A 7 -4.08 -12.65 11.59
C GLY A 7 -4.68 -11.67 12.61
N LEU A 8 -5.59 -12.12 13.49
CA LEU A 8 -6.10 -11.30 14.59
C LEU A 8 -4.98 -10.99 15.60
N ALA A 9 -4.71 -9.70 15.84
CA ALA A 9 -3.91 -9.27 16.98
C ALA A 9 -4.76 -9.35 18.26
N VAL A 10 -4.35 -10.19 19.21
CA VAL A 10 -5.05 -10.35 20.49
C VAL A 10 -4.22 -9.70 21.59
N MET A 11 -4.80 -8.73 22.28
CA MET A 11 -4.19 -8.17 23.49
C MET A 11 -4.48 -9.09 24.68
N PHE A 12 -3.42 -9.63 25.28
CA PHE A 12 -3.50 -10.36 26.54
C PHE A 12 -3.15 -9.44 27.71
N PRO A 13 -3.88 -9.51 28.83
CA PRO A 13 -3.43 -8.90 30.07
C PRO A 13 -2.06 -9.49 30.44
N CYS A 14 -1.07 -8.64 30.75
CA CYS A 14 0.26 -9.12 31.16
C CYS A 14 0.17 -10.10 32.35
N LYS A 15 -0.77 -9.89 33.28
CA LYS A 15 -1.03 -10.82 34.40
C LYS A 15 -1.41 -12.25 33.98
N ALA A 16 -1.87 -12.46 32.74
CA ALA A 16 -2.34 -13.74 32.23
C ALA A 16 -1.25 -14.56 31.52
N GLY A 17 -0.19 -13.92 31.01
CA GLY A 17 0.84 -14.62 30.23
C GLY A 17 2.24 -14.01 30.24
N GLY A 18 2.46 -12.95 31.02
CA GLY A 18 3.77 -12.30 31.15
C GLY A 18 4.17 -11.47 29.93
N TYR A 19 5.13 -10.57 30.16
CA TYR A 19 5.72 -9.73 29.15
C TYR A 19 7.14 -9.30 29.59
N SER A 20 8.08 -9.33 28.66
CA SER A 20 9.45 -8.84 28.80
C SER A 20 9.68 -7.69 27.82
N ALA A 21 10.37 -6.65 28.26
CA ALA A 21 10.74 -5.52 27.39
C ALA A 21 11.64 -5.94 26.20
N GLU A 22 12.40 -7.03 26.35
CA GLU A 22 13.32 -7.54 25.33
C GLU A 22 12.65 -8.57 24.41
N LEU A 23 11.88 -9.49 24.98
CA LEU A 23 11.34 -10.65 24.27
C LEU A 23 9.86 -10.50 23.85
N GLY A 24 9.15 -9.50 24.39
CA GLY A 24 7.71 -9.35 24.19
C GLY A 24 6.89 -10.32 25.05
N PHE A 25 5.85 -10.93 24.48
CA PHE A 25 5.00 -11.89 25.22
C PHE A 25 5.77 -13.18 25.52
N THR A 26 5.85 -13.57 26.80
CA THR A 26 6.72 -14.70 27.21
C THR A 26 5.98 -15.99 27.57
N GLY A 27 4.65 -15.95 27.67
CA GLY A 27 3.84 -17.08 28.12
C GLY A 27 3.99 -17.44 29.60
N ASN A 28 4.81 -16.71 30.36
CA ASN A 28 5.07 -16.92 31.78
C ASN A 28 4.46 -15.79 32.64
N PRO A 29 3.33 -16.00 33.34
CA PRO A 29 2.65 -14.95 34.13
C PRO A 29 3.47 -14.30 35.25
N LYS A 30 4.62 -14.91 35.62
CA LYS A 30 5.55 -14.40 36.62
C LYS A 30 6.53 -13.38 36.04
N GLU A 31 6.75 -13.40 34.73
CA GLU A 31 7.65 -12.49 34.04
C GLU A 31 6.89 -11.22 33.67
N ARG A 32 7.19 -10.14 34.40
CA ARG A 32 6.50 -8.84 34.30
C ARG A 32 7.51 -7.71 34.22
N ASP A 33 8.67 -8.01 33.66
CA ASP A 33 9.76 -7.06 33.53
C ASP A 33 9.53 -6.17 32.31
N PHE A 34 8.66 -5.19 32.51
CA PHE A 34 8.42 -4.15 31.52
C PHE A 34 8.31 -2.81 32.23
N ALA A 35 9.09 -1.84 31.78
CA ALA A 35 8.78 -0.46 32.04
C ALA A 35 7.57 -0.10 31.16
N ALA A 36 6.45 0.28 31.77
CA ALA A 36 5.39 0.91 31.01
C ALA A 36 5.99 2.12 30.29
N ILE A 37 5.93 2.13 28.96
CA ILE A 37 6.30 3.31 28.20
C ILE A 37 5.29 4.38 28.59
N ASN A 38 5.71 5.33 29.42
CA ASN A 38 4.95 6.55 29.64
C ASN A 38 4.97 7.34 28.34
N LEU A 39 4.01 7.04 27.48
CA LEU A 39 3.64 7.91 26.39
C LEU A 39 2.99 9.14 27.04
N ASN A 40 3.80 10.11 27.48
CA ASN A 40 3.32 11.45 27.79
C ASN A 40 2.80 12.06 26.48
N LEU A 41 1.60 11.66 26.07
CA LEU A 41 0.89 12.21 24.90
C LEU A 41 0.25 13.57 25.19
N GLU A 42 0.46 14.10 26.39
CA GLU A 42 0.00 15.42 26.79
C GLU A 42 1.21 16.28 27.14
N GLN A 43 1.82 16.94 26.15
CA GLN A 43 2.20 18.38 26.21
C GLN A 43 3.16 18.85 25.12
N ASP A 44 3.78 17.98 24.32
CA ASP A 44 4.69 18.45 23.27
C ASP A 44 3.97 18.63 21.93
N ASN A 45 3.83 19.91 21.55
CA ASN A 45 3.41 20.45 20.25
C ASN A 45 2.00 20.11 19.74
N LYS A 46 1.04 20.97 20.10
CA LYS A 46 -0.25 21.10 19.40
C LYS A 46 -0.13 21.43 17.89
N ASN A 47 1.06 21.79 17.41
CA ASN A 47 1.34 22.04 16.00
C ASN A 47 1.90 20.80 15.25
N ASP A 48 2.34 19.75 15.96
CA ASP A 48 2.76 18.46 15.35
C ASP A 48 1.61 17.43 15.29
N LEU A 49 0.45 17.76 15.85
CA LEU A 49 -0.78 16.95 15.77
C LEU A 49 -1.34 16.78 14.35
N ALA A 50 -0.73 17.41 13.34
CA ALA A 50 -1.01 17.16 11.93
C ALA A 50 -0.37 15.86 11.39
N LEU A 51 0.56 15.25 12.13
CA LEU A 51 1.34 14.07 11.69
C LEU A 51 1.01 12.78 12.47
N GLN A 52 0.19 12.83 13.51
CA GLN A 52 -0.37 11.62 14.12
C GLN A 52 -1.60 11.17 13.32
N GLU A 53 -1.35 10.62 12.12
CA GLU A 53 -2.26 9.67 11.50
C GLU A 53 -2.37 8.46 12.45
N GLN A 54 -3.30 8.51 13.41
CA GLN A 54 -3.79 7.32 14.10
C GLN A 54 -4.63 6.48 13.12
N SER A 55 -4.01 6.01 12.04
CA SER A 55 -4.56 4.95 11.22
C SER A 55 -4.33 3.64 11.96
N SER A 56 -5.39 2.95 12.34
CA SER A 56 -5.27 1.53 12.67
C SER A 56 -4.63 0.83 11.46
N PRO A 57 -3.71 -0.14 11.64
CA PRO A 57 -3.19 -0.96 10.53
C PRO A 57 -4.30 -1.58 9.67
N ASP A 58 -5.49 -1.74 10.26
CA ASP A 58 -6.69 -2.28 9.64
C ASP A 58 -7.75 -1.24 9.28
N SER A 59 -7.48 0.07 9.39
CA SER A 59 -8.45 1.06 8.92
C SER A 59 -8.55 1.03 7.40
N ASP A 60 -9.79 0.83 6.94
CA ASP A 60 -10.21 0.98 5.54
C ASP A 60 -10.19 2.44 5.05
N ASP A 61 -9.74 3.37 5.90
CA ASP A 61 -9.58 4.77 5.51
C ASP A 61 -8.38 4.89 4.58
N ASP A 62 -8.66 5.26 3.33
CA ASP A 62 -7.68 5.71 2.36
C ASP A 62 -7.02 6.97 2.93
N ASN A 63 -5.71 6.88 3.14
CA ASN A 63 -4.87 7.94 3.69
C ASN A 63 -5.12 9.29 3.00
N ALA A 64 -4.72 10.37 3.66
CA ALA A 64 -4.91 11.74 3.20
C ALA A 64 -4.23 12.11 1.85
N THR A 65 -3.63 11.15 1.13
CA THR A 65 -2.95 11.36 -0.16
C THR A 65 -3.90 11.50 -1.35
N THR A 66 -5.15 11.02 -1.26
CA THR A 66 -6.19 11.32 -2.26
C THR A 66 -6.73 12.75 -2.18
N GLN A 67 -6.29 13.55 -1.19
CA GLN A 67 -6.76 14.92 -0.96
C GLN A 67 -5.89 15.89 -1.72
N VAL A 68 -6.30 16.16 -2.96
CA VAL A 68 -5.81 17.28 -3.74
C VAL A 68 -7.05 18.12 -4.05
N GLY A 69 -6.96 19.44 -3.96
CA GLY A 69 -8.10 20.34 -4.21
C GLY A 69 -8.61 20.33 -5.66
N SER A 70 -8.22 19.33 -6.46
CA SER A 70 -8.53 19.15 -7.86
C SER A 70 -8.51 17.66 -8.21
N PHE A 71 -9.17 17.32 -9.32
CA PHE A 71 -9.08 16.00 -9.92
C PHE A 71 -7.74 15.83 -10.64
N VAL A 72 -7.06 14.72 -10.35
CA VAL A 72 -5.82 14.32 -11.03
C VAL A 72 -6.07 13.00 -11.73
N SER A 73 -5.77 12.91 -13.02
CA SER A 73 -5.94 11.68 -13.80
C SER A 73 -4.94 10.61 -13.35
N LEU A 74 -5.31 9.34 -13.53
CA LEU A 74 -4.40 8.22 -13.27
C LEU A 74 -3.14 8.30 -14.12
N HIS A 75 -3.28 8.61 -15.41
CA HIS A 75 -2.14 8.81 -16.31
C HIS A 75 -1.16 9.86 -15.74
N GLN A 76 -1.64 11.06 -15.41
CA GLN A 76 -0.77 12.14 -14.93
C GLN A 76 -0.07 11.74 -13.63
N HIS A 77 -0.83 11.20 -12.66
CA HIS A 77 -0.26 10.86 -11.37
C HIS A 77 0.80 9.74 -11.48
N SER A 78 0.55 8.70 -12.30
CA SER A 78 1.54 7.66 -12.55
C SER A 78 2.83 8.22 -13.14
N GLN A 79 2.74 9.13 -14.12
CA GLN A 79 3.92 9.77 -14.72
C GLN A 79 4.66 10.65 -13.70
N ASP A 80 3.95 11.40 -12.86
CA ASP A 80 4.55 12.21 -11.79
C ASP A 80 5.32 11.34 -10.79
N VAL A 81 4.74 10.21 -10.37
CA VAL A 81 5.42 9.28 -9.45
C VAL A 81 6.64 8.65 -10.10
N ALA A 82 6.56 8.26 -11.37
CA ALA A 82 7.69 7.72 -12.12
C ALA A 82 8.85 8.72 -12.22
N ALA A 83 8.54 9.99 -12.47
CA ALA A 83 9.52 11.08 -12.48
C ALA A 83 10.15 11.30 -11.09
N GLU A 84 9.36 11.25 -10.02
CA GLU A 84 9.86 11.37 -8.65
C GLU A 84 10.73 10.18 -8.22
N VAL A 85 10.40 8.95 -8.65
CA VAL A 85 11.29 7.80 -8.46
C VAL A 85 12.62 8.07 -9.13
N LYS A 86 12.63 8.54 -10.39
CA LYS A 86 13.86 8.87 -11.10
C LYS A 86 14.69 9.93 -10.37
N THR A 87 14.07 11.02 -9.93
CA THR A 87 14.73 12.07 -9.14
C THR A 87 15.35 11.52 -7.87
N LEU A 88 14.62 10.68 -7.12
CA LEU A 88 15.14 10.05 -5.91
C LEU A 88 16.38 9.20 -6.18
N LEU A 89 16.42 8.48 -7.30
CA LEU A 89 17.55 7.62 -7.67
C LEU A 89 18.80 8.41 -8.08
N ASP A 90 18.60 9.59 -8.67
CA ASP A 90 19.67 10.51 -9.06
C ASP A 90 20.18 11.33 -7.86
N ASP A 91 19.35 11.54 -6.82
CA ASP A 91 19.71 12.27 -5.60
C ASP A 91 20.57 11.46 -4.62
N VAL A 92 21.35 12.15 -3.77
CA VAL A 92 22.12 11.53 -2.68
C VAL A 92 21.67 12.10 -1.32
N PRO A 93 21.25 11.25 -0.36
CA PRO A 93 21.00 11.68 1.00
C PRO A 93 22.23 12.35 1.62
N GLU A 94 22.04 13.44 2.37
CA GLU A 94 23.14 14.25 2.94
C GLU A 94 24.18 13.41 3.71
N GLY A 95 23.74 12.42 4.49
CA GLY A 95 24.64 11.52 5.23
C GLY A 95 25.49 10.58 4.36
N LEU A 96 25.08 10.35 3.11
CA LEU A 96 25.83 9.55 2.14
C LEU A 96 26.79 10.39 1.28
N LYS A 97 26.63 11.71 1.24
CA LYS A 97 27.53 12.62 0.50
C LYS A 97 28.97 12.57 1.04
N ALA A 98 29.14 12.28 2.33
CA ALA A 98 30.45 12.08 2.96
C ALA A 98 31.25 10.93 2.33
N PHE A 99 30.58 9.95 1.71
CA PHE A 99 31.19 8.80 1.05
C PHE A 99 31.49 9.04 -0.44
N LYS A 100 31.34 10.27 -0.94
CA LYS A 100 31.60 10.68 -2.34
C LYS A 100 30.80 9.89 -3.39
N PHE A 101 29.60 9.42 -3.05
CA PHE A 101 28.66 8.91 -4.04
C PHE A 101 27.98 10.08 -4.76
N ASN A 102 27.82 10.00 -6.08
CA ASN A 102 27.10 11.02 -6.85
C ASN A 102 25.61 10.70 -7.00
N SER A 103 25.19 9.44 -6.79
CA SER A 103 23.77 9.01 -6.79
C SER A 103 23.53 7.75 -5.94
N LEU A 104 22.27 7.42 -5.64
CA LEU A 104 21.91 6.13 -5.04
C LEU A 104 22.22 4.95 -5.98
N LYS A 105 22.06 5.15 -7.29
CA LYS A 105 22.39 4.15 -8.31
C LYS A 105 23.85 3.68 -8.16
N GLU A 106 24.78 4.62 -8.00
CA GLU A 106 26.19 4.32 -7.78
C GLU A 106 26.43 3.61 -6.44
N ALA A 107 25.78 4.06 -5.37
CA ALA A 107 25.96 3.51 -4.03
C ALA A 107 25.57 2.02 -3.94
N TYR A 108 24.51 1.61 -4.65
CA TYR A 108 24.00 0.24 -4.64
C TYR A 108 24.41 -0.59 -5.86
N GLY A 109 25.14 -0.01 -6.81
CA GLY A 109 25.54 -0.70 -8.05
C GLY A 109 24.35 -1.12 -8.90
N TRP A 110 23.27 -0.33 -8.90
CA TRP A 110 22.07 -0.63 -9.68
C TRP A 110 22.32 -0.33 -11.16
N ASP A 111 22.11 -1.35 -11.99
CA ASP A 111 22.18 -1.20 -13.44
C ASP A 111 20.92 -0.54 -14.00
N GLU A 112 20.85 -0.42 -15.32
CA GLU A 112 19.71 0.21 -15.99
C GLU A 112 18.41 -0.58 -15.77
N ALA A 113 18.47 -1.92 -15.76
CA ALA A 113 17.29 -2.75 -15.54
C ALA A 113 16.70 -2.55 -14.13
N TRP A 114 17.55 -2.37 -13.13
CA TRP A 114 17.13 -2.02 -11.76
C TRP A 114 16.44 -0.67 -11.68
N VAL A 115 17.01 0.35 -12.33
CA VAL A 115 16.41 1.70 -12.37
C VAL A 115 15.04 1.64 -13.04
N GLN A 116 14.96 0.97 -14.20
CA GLN A 116 13.69 0.83 -14.93
C GLN A 116 12.64 0.07 -14.11
N ARG A 117 13.02 -0.97 -13.36
CA ARG A 117 12.09 -1.68 -12.44
C ARG A 117 11.47 -0.75 -11.41
N LEU A 118 12.26 0.11 -10.78
CA LEU A 118 11.77 1.03 -9.75
C LEU A 118 10.84 2.09 -10.34
N ILE A 119 11.20 2.64 -11.50
CA ILE A 119 10.34 3.57 -12.25
C ILE A 119 9.02 2.88 -12.63
N GLN A 120 9.08 1.63 -13.09
CA GLN A 120 7.92 0.83 -13.45
C GLN A 120 7.01 0.56 -12.24
N ALA A 121 7.59 0.28 -11.07
CA ALA A 121 6.83 0.14 -9.83
C ALA A 121 6.10 1.45 -9.46
N GLY A 122 6.75 2.61 -9.65
CA GLY A 122 6.13 3.93 -9.50
C GLY A 122 4.98 4.16 -10.48
N LEU A 123 5.14 3.79 -11.76
CA LEU A 123 4.07 3.89 -12.76
C LEU A 123 2.83 3.06 -12.38
N TYR A 124 3.05 1.85 -11.86
CA TYR A 124 1.98 0.86 -11.64
C TYR A 124 1.31 0.96 -10.26
N HIS A 125 1.90 1.68 -9.31
CA HIS A 125 1.47 1.67 -7.91
C HIS A 125 -0.04 1.89 -7.73
N ASP A 126 -0.63 2.77 -8.54
CA ASP A 126 -2.02 3.21 -8.44
C ASP A 126 -2.95 2.67 -9.53
N VAL A 127 -2.48 1.80 -10.43
CA VAL A 127 -3.29 1.27 -11.55
C VAL A 127 -4.59 0.59 -11.06
N GLY A 128 -4.55 -0.06 -9.90
CA GLY A 128 -5.71 -0.66 -9.25
C GLY A 128 -6.83 0.34 -8.89
N LYS A 129 -6.56 1.65 -8.87
CA LYS A 129 -7.61 2.67 -8.73
C LYS A 129 -8.52 2.73 -9.96
N ALA A 130 -8.10 2.23 -11.13
CA ALA A 130 -8.97 2.10 -12.30
C ALA A 130 -10.08 1.04 -12.10
N HIS A 131 -10.09 0.32 -10.97
CA HIS A 131 -11.19 -0.55 -10.61
C HIS A 131 -12.52 0.25 -10.44
N PRO A 132 -13.66 -0.23 -10.99
CA PRO A 132 -14.93 0.49 -10.94
C PRO A 132 -15.37 0.93 -9.54
N VAL A 133 -15.23 0.05 -8.53
CA VAL A 133 -15.58 0.36 -7.14
C VAL A 133 -14.79 1.55 -6.57
N PHE A 134 -13.54 1.71 -6.99
CA PHE A 134 -12.70 2.83 -6.54
C PHE A 134 -13.04 4.10 -7.32
N GLN A 135 -13.26 4.01 -8.64
CA GLN A 135 -13.70 5.16 -9.43
C GLN A 135 -15.05 5.71 -8.95
N HIS A 136 -16.03 4.87 -8.65
CA HIS A 136 -17.31 5.30 -8.08
C HIS A 136 -17.17 6.01 -6.73
N LEU A 137 -16.15 5.68 -5.94
CA LEU A 137 -15.84 6.40 -4.71
C LEU A 137 -15.30 7.81 -5.02
N LEU A 138 -14.41 7.93 -6.01
CA LEU A 138 -13.80 9.21 -6.39
C LEU A 138 -14.77 10.17 -7.12
N THR A 139 -15.72 9.63 -7.88
CA THR A 139 -16.67 10.41 -8.70
C THR A 139 -18.03 10.59 -8.02
N GLN A 140 -18.16 10.16 -6.75
CA GLN A 140 -19.43 10.22 -6.04
C GLN A 140 -19.95 11.67 -5.95
N LYS A 141 -21.16 11.93 -6.47
CA LYS A 141 -21.73 13.30 -6.58
C LYS A 141 -20.91 14.24 -7.50
N ARG A 142 -20.22 13.69 -8.48
CA ARG A 142 -19.50 14.37 -9.57
C ARG A 142 -19.82 13.69 -10.91
N PRO A 143 -21.08 13.72 -11.39
CA PRO A 143 -21.49 12.98 -12.59
C PRO A 143 -20.68 13.37 -13.84
N GLU A 144 -20.20 14.61 -13.91
CA GLU A 144 -19.34 15.11 -14.98
C GLU A 144 -17.95 14.44 -15.01
N ARG A 145 -17.57 13.72 -13.95
CA ARG A 145 -16.29 13.02 -13.82
C ARG A 145 -16.40 11.51 -14.04
N GLU A 146 -17.59 10.94 -14.23
CA GLU A 146 -17.80 9.48 -14.31
C GLU A 146 -17.07 8.81 -15.50
N ASN A 147 -16.80 9.54 -16.58
CA ASN A 147 -16.13 8.99 -17.76
C ASN A 147 -14.59 9.03 -17.70
N GLY A 148 -14.00 9.54 -16.62
CA GLY A 148 -12.56 9.65 -16.45
C GLY A 148 -11.98 8.59 -15.52
N LEU A 149 -10.68 8.33 -15.68
CA LEU A 149 -9.89 7.53 -14.75
C LEU A 149 -9.07 8.44 -13.83
N TRP A 150 -9.45 8.49 -12.56
CA TRP A 150 -8.90 9.44 -11.60
C TRP A 150 -8.04 8.75 -10.55
N ALA A 151 -6.89 9.34 -10.24
CA ALA A 151 -6.08 8.94 -9.09
C ALA A 151 -6.54 9.64 -7.81
N LYS A 152 -7.08 10.86 -7.96
CA LYS A 152 -7.48 11.76 -6.88
C LYS A 152 -8.74 12.54 -7.27
N SER A 153 -9.51 12.93 -6.25
CA SER A 153 -10.76 13.69 -6.37
C SER A 153 -10.70 14.99 -5.59
N ASP A 154 -11.54 15.96 -5.94
CA ASP A 154 -11.66 17.23 -5.21
C ASP A 154 -12.42 17.15 -3.87
N HIS A 155 -12.87 15.96 -3.45
CA HIS A 155 -13.63 15.78 -2.22
C HIS A 155 -12.84 16.25 -1.00
N THR A 156 -13.41 17.20 -0.28
CA THR A 156 -12.90 17.63 1.02
C THR A 156 -13.04 16.51 2.05
N ARG A 157 -12.20 16.56 3.10
CA ARG A 157 -12.30 15.64 4.22
C ARG A 157 -13.70 15.66 4.89
N GLN A 158 -14.33 16.83 4.92
CA GLN A 158 -15.68 16.99 5.49
C GLN A 158 -16.74 16.31 4.60
N GLU A 159 -16.67 16.49 3.29
CA GLU A 159 -17.57 15.81 2.35
C GLU A 159 -17.42 14.29 2.44
N ARG A 160 -16.19 13.74 2.43
CA ARG A 160 -15.98 12.28 2.54
C ARG A 160 -16.57 11.70 3.81
N LYS A 161 -16.38 12.38 4.96
CA LYS A 161 -16.97 11.93 6.24
C LYS A 161 -18.50 11.97 6.24
N ALA A 162 -19.10 12.89 5.49
CA ALA A 162 -20.55 13.01 5.38
C ALA A 162 -21.15 12.09 4.31
N MET A 163 -20.34 11.58 3.38
CA MET A 163 -20.80 10.69 2.32
C MET A 163 -20.95 9.26 2.83
N LYS A 164 -22.07 8.64 2.43
CA LYS A 164 -22.23 7.19 2.56
C LYS A 164 -21.43 6.53 1.43
N PRO A 165 -20.75 5.41 1.67
CA PRO A 165 -20.07 4.67 0.60
C PRO A 165 -21.02 4.36 -0.57
N PRO A 166 -20.51 4.27 -1.81
CA PRO A 166 -21.27 3.78 -2.96
C PRO A 166 -21.96 2.44 -2.69
N LYS A 167 -23.07 2.15 -3.39
CA LYS A 167 -23.86 0.93 -3.15
C LYS A 167 -23.08 -0.36 -3.41
N ASP A 168 -22.15 -0.30 -4.35
CA ASP A 168 -21.25 -1.37 -4.77
C ASP A 168 -19.92 -1.35 -3.99
N TRP A 169 -19.77 -0.47 -2.99
CA TRP A 169 -18.55 -0.41 -2.18
C TRP A 169 -18.23 -1.75 -1.53
N ARG A 170 -17.01 -2.23 -1.77
CA ARG A 170 -16.49 -3.45 -1.19
C ARG A 170 -15.64 -3.11 0.02
N ARG A 171 -16.22 -3.25 1.21
CA ARG A 171 -15.48 -3.11 2.48
C ARG A 171 -14.22 -3.97 2.45
N GLY A 172 -13.08 -3.37 2.80
CA GLY A 172 -11.75 -3.97 2.72
C GLY A 172 -11.02 -3.81 1.39
N PHE A 173 -11.60 -3.13 0.37
CA PHE A 173 -10.93 -2.86 -0.90
C PHE A 173 -9.60 -2.14 -0.71
N ARG A 174 -8.57 -2.61 -1.42
CA ARG A 174 -7.22 -2.03 -1.48
C ARG A 174 -6.80 -1.92 -2.93
N HIS A 175 -6.63 -0.69 -3.40
CA HIS A 175 -6.17 -0.48 -4.78
C HIS A 175 -4.73 -0.97 -4.95
N GLU A 176 -3.88 -0.92 -3.91
CA GLU A 176 -2.51 -1.46 -4.00
C GLU A 176 -2.47 -2.96 -4.33
N TRP A 177 -3.48 -3.73 -3.89
CA TRP A 177 -3.56 -5.15 -4.20
C TRP A 177 -4.00 -5.37 -5.65
N ALA A 178 -5.02 -4.64 -6.11
CA ALA A 178 -5.43 -4.66 -7.50
C ALA A 178 -4.29 -4.24 -8.46
N SER A 179 -3.54 -3.20 -8.11
CA SER A 179 -2.35 -2.76 -8.86
C SER A 179 -1.30 -3.87 -8.96
N ALA A 180 -1.03 -4.56 -7.85
CA ALA A 180 -0.03 -5.61 -7.81
C ALA A 180 -0.41 -6.83 -8.66
N LEU A 181 -1.70 -7.16 -8.74
CA LEU A 181 -2.20 -8.23 -9.60
C LEU A 181 -2.08 -7.87 -11.09
N VAL A 182 -2.31 -6.61 -11.47
CA VAL A 182 -2.03 -6.14 -12.83
C VAL A 182 -0.54 -6.24 -13.15
N ALA A 183 0.30 -5.70 -12.27
CA ALA A 183 1.75 -5.76 -12.41
C ALA A 183 2.28 -7.20 -12.54
N LEU A 184 1.74 -8.12 -11.74
CA LEU A 184 2.11 -9.54 -11.79
C LEU A 184 1.68 -10.21 -13.09
N ARG A 185 0.55 -9.79 -13.69
CA ARG A 185 0.08 -10.34 -14.96
C ARG A 185 0.88 -9.80 -16.14
N GLU A 186 1.24 -8.52 -16.11
CA GLU A 186 2.03 -7.87 -17.17
C GLU A 186 3.52 -8.25 -17.12
N TYR A 187 4.06 -8.44 -15.91
CA TYR A 187 5.45 -8.80 -15.67
C TYR A 187 5.58 -10.07 -14.79
N PRO A 188 5.18 -11.26 -15.30
CA PRO A 188 5.10 -12.48 -14.49
C PRO A 188 6.43 -12.92 -13.86
N GLU A 189 7.54 -12.61 -14.54
CA GLU A 189 8.91 -12.94 -14.11
C GLU A 189 9.47 -11.95 -13.07
N ASP A 190 8.84 -10.77 -12.90
CA ASP A 190 9.34 -9.71 -12.01
C ASP A 190 8.48 -9.56 -10.76
N PHE A 191 8.61 -10.54 -9.86
CA PHE A 191 7.85 -10.51 -8.60
C PHE A 191 8.21 -9.29 -7.73
N LEU A 192 9.46 -8.83 -7.77
CA LEU A 192 9.88 -7.69 -6.97
C LEU A 192 9.11 -6.42 -7.38
N LEU A 193 8.91 -6.21 -8.69
CA LEU A 193 8.06 -5.12 -9.18
C LEU A 193 6.65 -5.21 -8.59
N ALA A 194 5.98 -6.36 -8.73
CA ALA A 194 4.62 -6.55 -8.19
C ALA A 194 4.56 -6.37 -6.66
N TYR A 195 5.58 -6.85 -5.94
CA TYR A 195 5.71 -6.68 -4.49
C TYR A 195 5.85 -5.19 -4.11
N LEU A 196 6.71 -4.43 -4.78
CA LEU A 196 6.89 -3.00 -4.52
C LEU A 196 5.62 -2.19 -4.82
N VAL A 197 4.90 -2.56 -5.89
CA VAL A 197 3.57 -2.01 -6.21
C VAL A 197 2.59 -2.29 -5.08
N ALA A 198 2.52 -3.50 -4.53
CA ALA A 198 1.62 -3.82 -3.41
C ALA A 198 1.97 -3.04 -2.14
N CYS A 199 3.27 -2.86 -1.86
CA CYS A 199 3.73 -2.34 -0.59
C CYS A 199 3.65 -0.82 -0.47
N HIS A 200 3.25 -0.09 -1.52
CA HIS A 200 3.34 1.37 -1.51
C HIS A 200 2.49 2.04 -0.41
N HIS A 201 1.43 1.39 0.11
CA HIS A 201 0.72 1.84 1.32
C HIS A 201 1.21 1.22 2.64
N GLY A 202 2.10 0.22 2.57
CA GLY A 202 2.60 -0.55 3.72
C GLY A 202 1.60 -1.57 4.29
N LYS A 203 0.38 -1.66 3.75
CA LYS A 203 -0.71 -2.53 4.24
C LYS A 203 -0.72 -3.91 3.57
N VAL A 204 -0.16 -4.04 2.36
CA VAL A 204 -0.07 -5.30 1.60
C VAL A 204 1.39 -5.66 1.40
N ARG A 205 1.88 -6.65 2.17
CA ARG A 205 3.31 -7.03 2.21
C ARG A 205 3.47 -8.55 2.17
N MET A 206 3.78 -9.18 3.30
CA MET A 206 4.18 -10.59 3.37
C MET A 206 3.05 -11.59 3.12
N THR A 207 1.84 -11.28 3.54
CA THR A 207 0.70 -12.20 3.49
C THR A 207 -0.53 -11.49 2.98
N VAL A 208 -1.25 -12.15 2.07
CA VAL A 208 -2.50 -11.65 1.50
C VAL A 208 -3.58 -12.68 1.78
N GLN A 209 -4.63 -12.25 2.45
CA GLN A 209 -5.77 -13.09 2.79
C GLN A 209 -7.03 -12.22 2.94
N ALA A 210 -8.19 -12.84 2.75
CA ALA A 210 -9.47 -12.22 3.03
C ALA A 210 -9.57 -11.78 4.50
N ARG A 211 -10.08 -10.57 4.75
CA ARG A 211 -10.32 -10.06 6.10
C ARG A 211 -11.69 -10.52 6.63
N PRO A 212 -11.87 -10.66 7.96
CA PRO A 212 -13.12 -11.23 8.53
C PRO A 212 -14.36 -10.42 8.22
N ARG A 213 -14.19 -9.11 8.12
CA ARG A 213 -15.24 -8.17 7.76
C ARG A 213 -15.06 -7.72 6.31
N GLU A 214 -14.42 -8.45 5.42
CA GLU A 214 -14.39 -8.05 4.02
C GLU A 214 -15.74 -8.33 3.33
N THR A 215 -16.06 -7.60 2.24
CA THR A 215 -17.24 -7.89 1.43
C THR A 215 -16.97 -9.12 0.56
N LYS A 216 -17.77 -10.17 0.74
CA LYS A 216 -17.62 -11.44 0.02
C LYS A 216 -18.29 -11.36 -1.37
N PRO A 217 -17.76 -12.08 -2.37
CA PRO A 217 -18.47 -12.25 -3.64
C PRO A 217 -19.81 -12.98 -3.43
N PRO A 218 -20.84 -12.70 -4.26
CA PRO A 218 -22.11 -13.42 -4.23
C PRO A 218 -21.97 -14.91 -4.56
N GLU A 219 -21.04 -15.24 -5.45
CA GLU A 219 -20.73 -16.61 -5.86
C GLU A 219 -20.00 -17.36 -4.75
N HIS A 220 -20.56 -18.52 -4.35
CA HIS A 220 -19.93 -19.38 -3.36
C HIS A 220 -18.58 -19.91 -3.87
N HIS A 221 -17.56 -19.88 -3.02
CA HIS A 221 -16.18 -20.34 -3.28
C HIS A 221 -15.36 -19.49 -4.25
N LYS A 222 -15.89 -18.38 -4.78
CA LYS A 222 -15.11 -17.47 -5.60
C LYS A 222 -13.95 -16.87 -4.76
N PRO A 223 -12.67 -17.00 -5.19
CA PRO A 223 -11.55 -16.43 -4.47
C PRO A 223 -11.69 -14.91 -4.31
N TYR A 224 -11.29 -14.40 -3.15
CA TYR A 224 -11.28 -12.98 -2.86
C TYR A 224 -10.27 -12.66 -1.75
N ALA A 225 -9.67 -11.47 -1.83
CA ALA A 225 -8.84 -10.91 -0.78
C ALA A 225 -8.71 -9.39 -0.94
N LEU A 226 -8.72 -8.66 0.17
CA LEU A 226 -8.51 -7.21 0.21
C LEU A 226 -9.45 -6.43 -0.74
N GLY A 227 -10.70 -6.86 -0.78
CA GLY A 227 -11.85 -6.36 -1.55
C GLY A 227 -11.80 -6.64 -3.05
N VAL A 228 -10.73 -7.30 -3.52
CA VAL A 228 -10.59 -7.77 -4.91
C VAL A 228 -11.11 -9.19 -5.01
N TRP A 229 -11.91 -9.45 -6.03
CA TRP A 229 -12.53 -10.73 -6.33
C TRP A 229 -11.91 -11.33 -7.60
N GLU A 230 -11.92 -12.66 -7.70
CA GLU A 230 -11.46 -13.37 -8.90
C GLU A 230 -12.21 -12.86 -10.14
N GLY A 231 -11.49 -12.56 -11.23
CA GLY A 231 -12.09 -12.08 -12.46
C GLY A 231 -12.59 -10.64 -12.42
N ASP A 232 -12.26 -9.84 -11.40
CA ASP A 232 -12.43 -8.39 -11.48
C ASP A 232 -11.67 -7.82 -12.67
N VAL A 233 -12.18 -6.72 -13.24
CA VAL A 233 -11.56 -6.05 -14.38
C VAL A 233 -11.00 -4.69 -13.95
N ILE A 234 -9.73 -4.45 -14.30
CA ILE A 234 -9.08 -3.15 -14.22
C ILE A 234 -9.06 -2.57 -15.63
N GLY A 235 -9.69 -1.41 -15.81
CA GLY A 235 -9.69 -0.72 -17.10
C GLY A 235 -8.30 -0.19 -17.45
N ASN A 236 -8.02 -0.15 -18.75
CA ASN A 236 -6.76 0.34 -19.29
C ASN A 236 -6.50 1.79 -18.84
N VAL A 237 -5.33 2.01 -18.26
CA VAL A 237 -4.78 3.33 -17.98
C VAL A 237 -3.86 3.71 -19.13
N GLU A 238 -4.34 4.62 -19.99
CA GLU A 238 -3.62 5.08 -21.18
C GLU A 238 -2.17 5.48 -20.86
N GLY A 239 -1.21 4.99 -21.64
CA GLY A 239 0.22 5.29 -21.47
C GLY A 239 0.87 4.68 -20.23
N VAL A 240 0.16 3.85 -19.46
CA VAL A 240 0.71 3.12 -18.30
C VAL A 240 0.58 1.62 -18.51
N THR A 241 -0.64 1.15 -18.83
CA THR A 241 -0.95 -0.26 -19.06
C THR A 241 -1.23 -0.54 -20.53
N SER A 242 -0.98 -1.77 -20.98
CA SER A 242 -1.17 -2.14 -22.40
C SER A 242 -2.61 -2.50 -22.79
N GLU A 243 -3.42 -3.03 -21.87
CA GLU A 243 -4.79 -3.47 -22.12
C GLU A 243 -5.69 -3.35 -20.88
N ASP A 244 -6.94 -3.83 -20.96
CA ASP A 244 -7.78 -4.09 -19.79
C ASP A 244 -7.34 -5.41 -19.15
N TYR A 245 -7.29 -5.46 -17.81
CA TYR A 245 -6.81 -6.63 -17.08
C TYR A 245 -7.92 -7.33 -16.34
N THR A 246 -8.15 -8.60 -16.65
CA THR A 246 -8.91 -9.51 -15.79
C THR A 246 -7.99 -10.06 -14.70
N LEU A 247 -8.30 -9.80 -13.44
CA LEU A 247 -7.47 -10.19 -12.30
C LEU A 247 -7.67 -11.66 -11.95
N THR A 248 -6.57 -12.32 -11.57
CA THR A 248 -6.59 -13.66 -10.98
C THR A 248 -5.93 -13.64 -9.61
N LEU A 249 -6.49 -14.40 -8.67
CA LEU A 249 -6.00 -14.57 -7.31
C LEU A 249 -5.29 -15.92 -7.15
N ASP A 250 -4.83 -16.58 -8.22
CA ASP A 250 -4.06 -17.82 -8.13
C ASP A 250 -2.84 -17.69 -7.20
N CYS A 251 -2.24 -16.49 -7.13
CA CYS A 251 -1.11 -16.22 -6.25
C CYS A 251 -1.44 -16.25 -4.75
N ILE A 252 -2.71 -16.24 -4.30
CA ILE A 252 -3.02 -16.43 -2.87
C ILE A 252 -3.24 -17.90 -2.51
N ALA A 253 -3.30 -18.80 -3.50
CA ALA A 253 -3.38 -20.22 -3.25
C ALA A 253 -2.10 -20.74 -2.58
N LEU A 254 -2.23 -21.76 -1.73
CA LEU A 254 -1.08 -22.39 -1.09
C LEU A 254 -0.24 -23.13 -2.14
N GLY A 255 1.08 -22.88 -2.16
CA GLY A 255 1.99 -23.50 -3.12
C GLY A 255 3.29 -22.71 -3.27
N ARG A 256 4.26 -23.23 -4.02
CA ARG A 256 5.56 -22.55 -4.25
C ARG A 256 5.40 -21.19 -4.91
N GLU A 257 4.45 -21.09 -5.83
CA GLU A 257 4.13 -19.86 -6.56
C GLU A 257 3.24 -18.89 -5.76
N SER A 258 2.93 -19.21 -4.50
CA SER A 258 2.13 -18.32 -3.65
C SER A 258 2.85 -17.00 -3.39
N TRP A 259 2.07 -15.93 -3.27
CA TRP A 259 2.50 -14.60 -2.89
C TRP A 259 3.35 -14.64 -1.63
N GLN A 260 2.89 -15.38 -0.62
CA GLN A 260 3.61 -15.49 0.65
C GLN A 260 5.00 -16.10 0.46
N ASN A 261 5.12 -17.19 -0.29
CA ASN A 261 6.41 -17.83 -0.51
C ASN A 261 7.36 -16.96 -1.32
N ARG A 262 6.84 -16.29 -2.36
CA ARG A 262 7.64 -15.35 -3.18
C ARG A 262 8.07 -14.11 -2.37
N ALA A 263 7.20 -13.57 -1.51
CA ALA A 263 7.53 -12.46 -0.61
C ALA A 263 8.57 -12.86 0.44
N ILE A 264 8.45 -14.06 1.01
CA ILE A 264 9.46 -14.63 1.92
C ILE A 264 10.81 -14.79 1.19
N ALA A 265 10.82 -15.24 -0.06
CA ALA A 265 12.04 -15.33 -0.86
C ALA A 265 12.71 -13.97 -1.08
N LEU A 266 11.94 -12.91 -1.36
CA LEU A 266 12.48 -11.54 -1.43
C LEU A 266 13.07 -11.11 -0.09
N LEU A 267 12.37 -11.37 1.03
CA LEU A 267 12.87 -11.04 2.37
C LEU A 267 14.16 -11.79 2.70
N HIS A 268 14.30 -13.05 2.31
CA HIS A 268 15.55 -13.80 2.48
C HIS A 268 16.68 -13.27 1.62
N HIS A 269 16.37 -12.85 0.38
CA HIS A 269 17.38 -12.39 -0.56
C HIS A 269 17.89 -10.98 -0.23
N TYR A 270 17.00 -10.03 0.06
CA TYR A 270 17.35 -8.63 0.32
C TYR A 270 17.53 -8.32 1.81
N GLY A 271 16.97 -9.15 2.69
CA GLY A 271 16.87 -8.82 4.10
C GLY A 271 15.83 -7.72 4.38
N PRO A 272 15.49 -7.50 5.67
CA PRO A 272 14.41 -6.58 6.04
C PRO A 272 14.72 -5.11 5.73
N PHE A 273 15.99 -4.70 5.87
CA PHE A 273 16.36 -3.28 5.72
C PHE A 273 16.38 -2.84 4.26
N GLN A 274 16.99 -3.62 3.37
CA GLN A 274 17.02 -3.28 1.94
C GLN A 274 15.63 -3.35 1.32
N LEU A 275 14.84 -4.37 1.68
CA LEU A 275 13.48 -4.47 1.16
C LEU A 275 12.60 -3.31 1.64
N ALA A 276 12.66 -2.97 2.93
CA ALA A 276 11.95 -1.80 3.47
C ALA A 276 12.42 -0.48 2.83
N TYR A 277 13.71 -0.36 2.51
CA TYR A 277 14.25 0.79 1.80
C TYR A 277 13.65 0.93 0.40
N LEU A 278 13.57 -0.16 -0.37
CA LEU A 278 12.95 -0.17 -1.69
C LEU A 278 11.46 0.20 -1.62
N GLU A 279 10.71 -0.34 -0.66
CA GLU A 279 9.31 0.03 -0.44
C GLU A 279 9.18 1.54 -0.12
N THR A 280 10.09 2.06 0.70
CA THR A 280 10.12 3.48 1.08
C THR A 280 10.37 4.40 -0.11
N LEU A 281 11.20 3.99 -1.08
CA LEU A 281 11.44 4.79 -2.29
C LEU A 281 10.13 5.05 -3.05
N ILE A 282 9.33 4.01 -3.28
CA ILE A 282 8.04 4.14 -3.98
C ILE A 282 7.06 5.00 -3.16
N ARG A 283 7.01 4.77 -1.85
CA ARG A 283 6.16 5.54 -0.93
C ARG A 283 6.49 7.03 -0.92
N ILE A 284 7.77 7.38 -0.86
CA ILE A 284 8.22 8.78 -0.88
C ILE A 284 7.95 9.42 -2.24
N ALA A 285 8.15 8.68 -3.34
CA ALA A 285 7.85 9.18 -4.68
C ALA A 285 6.36 9.54 -4.82
N ASP A 286 5.44 8.68 -4.36
CA ASP A 286 3.99 8.98 -4.30
C ASP A 286 3.71 10.26 -3.51
N TRP A 287 4.31 10.41 -2.33
CA TRP A 287 4.12 11.61 -1.50
C TRP A 287 4.63 12.87 -2.18
N ARG A 288 5.81 12.83 -2.82
CA ARG A 288 6.37 13.96 -3.55
C ARG A 288 5.48 14.35 -4.73
N ALA A 289 5.07 13.39 -5.56
CA ALA A 289 4.15 13.62 -6.68
C ALA A 289 2.81 14.20 -6.20
N SER A 290 2.27 13.64 -5.12
CA SER A 290 1.03 14.11 -4.50
C SER A 290 1.13 15.54 -3.94
N SER A 291 2.34 16.00 -3.59
CA SER A 291 2.57 17.38 -3.13
C SER A 291 2.59 18.39 -4.28
N ILE A 292 3.08 17.99 -5.46
CA ILE A 292 3.11 18.83 -6.67
C ILE A 292 1.68 19.14 -7.11
N SER A 293 0.79 18.16 -7.10
CA SER A 293 -0.60 18.35 -7.52
C SER A 293 -1.41 19.30 -6.63
N LYS A 294 -0.90 19.67 -5.43
CA LYS A 294 -1.59 20.58 -4.49
C LYS A 294 -1.36 22.06 -4.78
N GLN A 295 -0.41 22.41 -5.64
CA GLN A 295 -0.12 23.79 -6.05
C GLN A 295 -1.05 24.24 -7.17
#